data_AF-A0A7D9H765-F1
#
_entry.id   AF-A0A7D9H765-F1
#
_cell.length_a   1.000
_cell.length_b   1.000
_cell.length_c   1.000
_cell.angle_alpha   90.00
_cell.angle_beta   90.00
_cell.angle_gamma   90.00
#
_symmetry.space_group_name_H-M   'P 1'
#
loop_
_entity.id
_entity.type
_entity.pdbx_description
1 polymer ?
#
loop_
_entity_poly.entity_id
_entity_poly.type
_entity_poly.pdbx_seq_one_letter_code
_entity_poly.pdbx_strand_id
1 'polypeptide(L)'
;NDFLIDKPVFSKISDSFWKFIKGSELIMHNSEFDIGFLDYEFSICNRKKGPVKSKCKIIDTLKLAIKIHPGQRNSIDRLCKRYNIDNRHRNLHGALLDAEILAE
;
A
#
# COMPACT_ATOMS: atom_id res chain seq x y z
N ASN A 1 5.29 3.11 -21.67
CA ASN A 1 4.22 3.61 -20.77
C ASN A 1 2.83 3.24 -21.30
N ASP A 2 2.75 2.43 -22.37
CA ASP A 2 1.49 2.13 -23.08
C ASP A 2 0.62 1.08 -22.38
N PHE A 3 1.20 0.33 -21.44
CA PHE A 3 0.53 -0.74 -20.68
C PHE A 3 -0.71 -0.26 -19.91
N LEU A 4 -0.74 1.01 -19.50
CA LEU A 4 -1.82 1.58 -18.70
C LEU A 4 -2.90 2.28 -19.55
N ILE A 5 -2.68 2.49 -20.85
CA ILE A 5 -3.56 3.31 -21.70
C ILE A 5 -4.97 2.70 -21.82
N ASP A 6 -5.05 1.37 -21.89
CA ASP A 6 -6.30 0.61 -22.02
C ASP A 6 -6.89 0.19 -20.66
N LYS A 7 -6.27 0.57 -19.55
CA LYS A 7 -6.69 0.18 -18.19
C LYS A 7 -7.70 1.18 -17.63
N PRO A 8 -8.63 0.73 -16.76
CA PRO A 8 -9.63 1.63 -16.20
C PRO A 8 -8.99 2.71 -15.32
N VAL A 9 -9.49 3.94 -15.45
CA VAL A 9 -9.18 5.02 -14.52
C VAL A 9 -9.79 4.75 -13.14
N PHE A 10 -9.24 5.37 -12.09
CA PHE A 10 -9.66 5.13 -10.71
C PHE A 10 -11.17 5.32 -10.48
N SER A 11 -11.80 6.32 -11.11
CA SER A 11 -13.23 6.58 -10.98
C SER A 11 -14.11 5.38 -11.36
N LYS A 12 -13.67 4.54 -12.30
CA LYS A 12 -14.38 3.32 -12.73
C LYS A 12 -14.30 2.18 -11.73
N ILE A 13 -13.27 2.14 -10.89
CA ILE A 13 -13.04 1.08 -9.90
C ILE A 13 -13.21 1.55 -8.45
N SER A 14 -13.40 2.84 -8.22
CA SER A 14 -13.35 3.43 -6.87
C SER A 14 -14.39 2.84 -5.92
N ASP A 15 -15.57 2.44 -6.41
CA ASP A 15 -16.63 1.87 -5.56
C ASP A 15 -16.34 0.42 -5.18
N SER A 16 -15.86 -0.40 -6.12
CA SER A 16 -15.47 -1.79 -5.84
C SER A 16 -14.24 -1.83 -4.93
N PHE A 17 -13.24 -0.98 -5.19
CA PHE A 17 -12.05 -0.87 -4.35
C PHE A 17 -12.39 -0.41 -2.93
N TRP A 18 -13.28 0.59 -2.78
CA TRP A 18 -13.73 1.02 -1.46
C TRP A 18 -14.44 -0.10 -0.69
N LYS A 19 -15.31 -0.86 -1.35
CA LYS A 19 -15.98 -2.02 -0.73
C LYS A 19 -15.00 -3.09 -0.28
N PHE A 20 -13.91 -3.28 -1.03
CA PHE A 20 -12.87 -4.26 -0.71
C PHE A 20 -12.08 -3.91 0.56
N ILE A 21 -11.73 -2.63 0.75
CA ILE A 21 -10.89 -2.20 1.89
C ILE A 21 -11.67 -1.77 3.13
N LYS A 22 -12.94 -1.35 2.97
CA LYS A 22 -13.72 -0.74 4.06
C LYS A 22 -13.92 -1.72 5.22
N GLY A 23 -13.55 -1.30 6.43
CA GLY A 23 -13.69 -2.09 7.66
C GLY A 23 -12.51 -3.01 7.92
N SER A 24 -11.54 -3.08 7.01
CA SER A 24 -10.34 -3.91 7.14
C SER A 24 -9.21 -3.21 7.89
N GLU A 25 -8.22 -3.99 8.29
CA GLU A 25 -6.91 -3.49 8.69
C GLU A 25 -5.99 -3.44 7.47
N LEU A 26 -5.48 -2.26 7.15
CA LEU A 26 -4.58 -2.02 6.03
C LEU A 26 -3.14 -1.99 6.56
N ILE A 27 -2.40 -3.03 6.23
CA ILE A 27 -0.97 -3.16 6.53
C ILE A 27 -0.20 -2.60 5.33
N MET A 28 0.52 -1.50 5.54
CA MET A 28 1.18 -0.76 4.47
C MET A 28 2.59 -0.36 4.92
N HIS A 29 3.52 -0.26 3.98
CA HIS A 29 4.88 0.19 4.27
C HIS A 29 5.02 1.66 3.87
N ASN A 30 5.28 2.55 4.83
CA ASN A 30 5.21 4.00 4.61
C ASN A 30 3.79 4.47 4.26
N SER A 31 2.82 4.09 5.10
CA SER A 31 1.38 4.24 4.88
C SER A 31 0.91 5.67 4.54
N GLU A 32 1.67 6.70 4.94
CA GLU A 32 1.34 8.10 4.65
C GLU A 32 1.33 8.40 3.15
N PHE A 33 2.19 7.73 2.38
CA PHE A 33 2.24 7.88 0.93
C PHE A 33 0.95 7.37 0.29
N ASP A 34 0.64 6.09 0.46
CA ASP A 34 -0.51 5.45 -0.18
C ASP A 34 -1.85 6.04 0.30
N ILE A 35 -1.98 6.33 1.59
CA ILE A 35 -3.21 6.95 2.13
C ILE A 35 -3.39 8.35 1.55
N GLY A 36 -2.32 9.12 1.35
CA GLY A 36 -2.39 10.42 0.70
C GLY A 36 -2.97 10.32 -0.72
N PHE A 37 -2.50 9.36 -1.52
CA PHE A 37 -3.05 9.10 -2.86
C PHE A 37 -4.50 8.64 -2.82
N LEU A 38 -4.83 7.69 -1.95
CA LEU A 38 -6.20 7.17 -1.85
C LEU A 38 -7.19 8.24 -1.41
N ASP A 39 -6.87 9.02 -0.38
CA ASP A 39 -7.73 10.09 0.11
C ASP A 39 -7.95 11.16 -0.97
N TYR A 40 -6.88 11.51 -1.70
CA TYR A 40 -6.96 12.45 -2.81
C TYR A 40 -7.88 11.92 -3.94
N GLU A 41 -7.65 10.70 -4.41
CA GLU A 41 -8.43 10.08 -5.48
C GLU A 41 -9.91 9.87 -5.09
N PHE A 42 -10.17 9.44 -3.85
CA PHE A 42 -11.54 9.36 -3.35
C PHE A 42 -12.21 10.73 -3.22
N SER A 43 -11.46 11.78 -2.89
CA SER A 43 -12.01 13.14 -2.81
C SER A 43 -12.49 13.65 -4.18
N ILE A 44 -11.81 13.25 -5.27
CA ILE A 44 -12.19 13.58 -6.64
C ILE A 44 -13.41 12.74 -7.08
N CYS A 45 -13.39 11.43 -6.81
CA CYS A 45 -14.39 10.52 -7.36
C CYS A 45 -15.70 10.48 -6.55
N ASN A 46 -15.64 10.50 -5.22
CA ASN A 46 -16.80 10.38 -4.36
C ASN A 46 -16.54 10.89 -2.93
N ARG A 47 -16.81 12.19 -2.71
CA ARG A 47 -16.63 12.88 -1.42
C ARG A 47 -17.37 12.25 -0.24
N LYS A 48 -18.37 11.38 -0.48
CA LYS A 48 -19.12 10.71 0.59
C LYS A 48 -18.33 9.60 1.31
N LYS A 49 -17.23 9.10 0.72
CA LYS A 49 -16.42 8.02 1.33
C LYS A 49 -15.59 8.50 2.52
N GLY A 50 -15.24 9.80 2.55
CA GLY A 50 -14.38 10.38 3.58
C GLY A 50 -12.96 9.81 3.54
N PRO A 51 -12.09 10.20 4.49
CA PRO A 51 -10.72 9.68 4.57
C PRO A 51 -10.69 8.18 4.85
N VAL A 52 -9.77 7.44 4.25
CA VAL A 52 -9.58 5.99 4.43
C VAL A 52 -9.41 5.64 5.90
N LYS A 53 -8.61 6.43 6.64
CA LYS A 53 -8.37 6.29 8.09
C LYS A 53 -9.65 6.36 8.94
N SER A 54 -10.75 6.91 8.41
CA SER A 54 -12.03 6.96 9.14
C SER A 54 -12.81 5.65 9.12
N LYS A 55 -12.47 4.72 8.21
CA LYS A 55 -13.19 3.45 8.02
C LYS A 55 -12.28 2.22 8.01
N CYS A 56 -10.97 2.40 8.03
CA CYS A 56 -9.98 1.32 8.03
C CYS A 56 -8.95 1.58 9.13
N LYS A 57 -8.49 0.51 9.77
CA LYS A 57 -7.37 0.58 10.71
C LYS A 57 -6.07 0.55 9.90
N ILE A 58 -5.13 1.46 10.17
CA ILE A 58 -3.88 1.53 9.42
C ILE A 58 -2.73 1.03 10.29
N ILE A 59 -1.97 0.06 9.79
CA ILE A 59 -0.69 -0.37 10.37
C ILE A 59 0.42 0.02 9.41
N ASP A 60 1.33 0.87 9.90
CA ASP A 60 2.52 1.25 9.15
C ASP A 60 3.71 0.38 9.53
N THR A 61 4.06 -0.54 8.65
CA THR A 61 5.16 -1.49 8.86
C THR A 61 6.52 -0.81 8.86
N LEU A 62 6.69 0.37 8.24
CA LEU A 62 7.93 1.13 8.34
C LEU A 62 8.11 1.65 9.77
N LYS A 63 7.05 2.17 10.38
CA LYS A 63 7.08 2.63 11.78
C LYS A 63 7.33 1.46 12.74
N LEU A 64 6.78 0.27 12.45
CA LEU A 64 7.09 -0.94 13.21
C LEU A 64 8.55 -1.35 13.05
N ALA A 65 9.06 -1.40 11.81
CA ALA A 65 10.44 -1.76 11.51
C ALA A 65 11.45 -0.80 12.17
N ILE A 66 11.16 0.51 12.21
CA ILE A 66 12.00 1.49 12.92
C ILE A 66 12.08 1.20 14.43
N LYS A 67 10.97 0.77 15.05
CA LYS A 67 10.96 0.41 16.47
C LYS A 67 11.74 -0.87 16.75
N ILE A 68 11.63 -1.86 15.88
CA ILE A 68 12.30 -3.16 16.03
C ILE A 68 13.80 -3.06 15.68
N HIS A 69 14.13 -2.30 14.64
CA HIS A 69 15.49 -2.15 14.09
C HIS A 69 15.90 -0.66 14.06
N PRO A 70 16.11 -0.04 15.22
CA PRO A 70 16.44 1.38 15.31
C PRO A 70 17.80 1.70 14.66
N GLY A 71 17.86 2.81 13.94
CA GLY A 71 19.09 3.28 13.26
C GLY A 71 19.47 2.50 12.00
N GLN A 72 18.66 1.53 11.56
CA GLN A 72 18.96 0.69 10.41
C GLN A 72 18.10 1.08 9.20
N ARG A 73 18.51 0.62 8.01
CA ARG A 73 17.69 0.76 6.80
C ARG A 73 16.53 -0.22 6.86
N ASN A 74 15.31 0.31 6.85
CA ASN A 74 14.07 -0.43 7.01
C ASN A 74 13.21 -0.45 5.75
N SER A 75 13.80 -0.32 4.56
CA SER A 75 13.08 -0.53 3.29
C SER A 75 12.69 -2.00 3.13
N ILE A 76 11.64 -2.30 2.35
CA ILE A 76 11.20 -3.67 2.06
C ILE A 76 12.39 -4.56 1.65
N ASP A 77 13.22 -4.14 0.69
CA ASP A 77 14.38 -4.94 0.25
C ASP A 77 15.39 -5.26 1.37
N ARG A 78 15.52 -4.37 2.36
CA ARG A 78 16.42 -4.58 3.50
C ARG A 78 15.80 -5.50 4.54
N LEU A 79 14.48 -5.43 4.69
CA LEU A 79 13.72 -6.35 5.53
C LEU A 79 13.71 -7.76 4.93
N CYS A 80 13.51 -7.91 3.61
CA CYS A 80 13.60 -9.21 2.94
C CYS A 80 14.95 -9.89 3.19
N LYS A 81 16.05 -9.16 2.99
CA LYS A 81 17.40 -9.67 3.26
C LYS A 81 17.62 -10.04 4.72
N ARG A 82 16.99 -9.31 5.65
CA ARG A 82 17.12 -9.56 7.09
C ARG A 82 16.36 -10.83 7.51
N TYR A 83 15.19 -11.05 6.93
CA TYR A 83 14.31 -12.16 7.28
C TYR A 83 14.46 -13.36 6.34
N ASN A 84 15.48 -13.36 5.47
CA ASN A 84 15.71 -14.40 4.46
C ASN A 84 14.50 -14.66 3.55
N ILE A 85 13.74 -13.61 3.22
CA ILE A 85 12.63 -13.66 2.27
C ILE A 85 13.20 -13.48 0.85
N ASP A 86 12.84 -14.38 -0.05
CA ASP A 86 13.25 -14.31 -1.45
C ASP A 86 12.48 -13.23 -2.20
N ASN A 87 13.18 -12.15 -2.58
CA ASN A 87 12.64 -11.08 -3.42
C ASN A 87 13.31 -11.02 -4.80
N ARG A 88 13.98 -12.09 -5.25
CA ARG A 88 14.71 -12.10 -6.55
C ARG A 88 13.81 -11.94 -7.77
N HIS A 89 12.53 -12.28 -7.65
CA HIS A 89 11.54 -12.07 -8.71
C HIS A 89 11.06 -10.60 -8.81
N ARG A 90 11.48 -9.73 -7.87
CA ARG A 90 11.18 -8.30 -7.82
C ARG A 90 12.05 -7.49 -8.79
N ASN A 91 12.10 -7.90 -10.06
CA ASN A 91 12.83 -7.16 -11.10
C ASN A 91 12.16 -5.82 -11.44
N LEU A 92 10.84 -5.71 -11.23
CA LEU A 92 10.07 -4.47 -11.34
C LEU A 92 9.26 -4.28 -10.06
N HIS A 93 9.19 -3.05 -9.56
CA HIS A 93 8.32 -2.70 -8.44
C HIS A 93 6.85 -2.78 -8.89
N GLY A 94 6.20 -3.90 -8.58
CA GLY A 94 4.79 -4.12 -8.82
C GLY A 94 4.04 -4.11 -7.50
N ALA A 95 2.96 -3.34 -7.41
CA ALA A 95 2.20 -3.20 -6.16
C ALA A 95 1.70 -4.54 -5.60
N LEU A 96 1.34 -5.50 -6.46
CA LEU A 96 0.92 -6.84 -6.04
C LEU A 96 2.07 -7.61 -5.39
N LEU A 97 3.23 -7.67 -6.06
CA LEU A 97 4.40 -8.37 -5.54
C LEU A 97 4.91 -7.72 -4.25
N ASP A 98 4.88 -6.39 -4.16
CA ASP A 98 5.26 -5.66 -2.95
C ASP A 98 4.31 -5.96 -1.78
N ALA A 99 3.01 -6.14 -2.06
CA ALA A 99 2.03 -6.55 -1.05
C ALA A 99 2.22 -8.01 -0.60
N GLU A 100 2.53 -8.92 -1.52
CA GLU A 100 2.85 -10.31 -1.22
C GLU A 100 4.11 -10.41 -0.36
N ILE A 101 5.19 -9.72 -0.75
CA ILE A 101 6.45 -9.69 0.00
C ILE A 101 6.28 -9.06 1.38
N LEU A 102 5.40 -8.06 1.53
CA LEU A 102 5.14 -7.43 2.83
C LEU A 102 4.33 -8.34 3.77
N ALA A 103 3.61 -9.32 3.23
CA ALA A 103 2.81 -10.26 4.01
C ALA A 103 3.65 -11.41 4.60
N GLU A 104 4.79 -11.73 3.99
CA GLU A 104 5.81 -12.67 4.47
C GLU A 104 6.67 -12.07 5.61
#